data_AF-A0A6V7IBB8-F1
#
_entry.id   AF-A0A6V7IBB8-F1
#
_cell.length_a   1.000
_cell.length_b   1.000
_cell.length_c   1.000
_cell.angle_alpha   90.00
_cell.angle_beta   90.00
_cell.angle_gamma   90.00
#
_symmetry.space_group_name_H-M   'P 1'
#
loop_
_entity.id
_entity.type
_entity.pdbx_description
1 polymer ?
#
loop_
_entity_poly.entity_id
_entity_poly.type
_entity_poly.pdbx_seq_one_letter_code
_entity_poly.pdbx_strand_id
1 'polypeptide(L)'
;VDFFNRINLIYGTISEYCDSASCPTMSGGARFEYLWADGEKYKKPTALPAPQYVSLLMDWIETQINNESVFPVSTDVPFPKTFPGLCKKILTRLFRVFVHVYIHHFDRIVAIGA
;
A
#
# COMPACT_ATOMS: atom_id res chain seq x y z
N VAL A 1 2.71 -4.91 11.39
CA VAL A 1 3.19 -5.88 10.38
C VAL A 1 2.03 -6.71 9.83
N ASP A 2 1.19 -7.31 10.68
CA ASP A 2 0.08 -8.18 10.24
C ASP A 2 -0.86 -7.57 9.20
N PHE A 3 -1.24 -6.30 9.36
CA PHE A 3 -2.10 -5.64 8.38
C PHE A 3 -1.44 -5.52 7.00
N PHE A 4 -0.14 -5.21 6.95
CA PHE A 4 0.64 -5.18 5.71
C PHE A 4 0.64 -6.57 5.06
N ASN A 5 0.92 -7.64 5.82
CA ASN A 5 0.94 -9.00 5.31
C ASN A 5 -0.42 -9.43 4.75
N ARG A 6 -1.52 -9.09 5.44
CA ARG A 6 -2.89 -9.40 4.98
C ARG A 6 -3.24 -8.67 3.69
N ILE A 7 -2.92 -7.38 3.59
CA ILE A 7 -3.15 -6.61 2.36
C ILE A 7 -2.28 -7.12 1.21
N ASN A 8 -1.02 -7.48 1.48
CA ASN A 8 -0.13 -8.05 0.47
C ASN A 8 -0.67 -9.39 -0.06
N LEU A 9 -1.17 -10.25 0.84
CA LEU A 9 -1.81 -11.51 0.46
C LEU A 9 -3.07 -11.29 -0.39
N ILE A 10 -3.97 -10.40 0.05
CA ILE A 10 -5.20 -10.07 -0.67
C ILE A 10 -4.89 -9.49 -2.06
N TYR A 11 -3.90 -8.59 -2.15
CA TYR A 11 -3.51 -8.04 -3.44
C TYR A 11 -2.86 -9.10 -4.34
N GLY A 12 -2.08 -10.01 -3.76
CA GLY A 12 -1.46 -11.13 -4.47
C GLY A 12 -2.47 -11.98 -5.25
N THR A 13 -3.66 -12.24 -4.69
CA THR A 13 -4.69 -13.06 -5.35
C THR A 13 -5.34 -12.40 -6.57
N ILE A 14 -5.24 -11.07 -6.70
CA ILE A 14 -5.82 -10.32 -7.82
C ILE A 14 -4.77 -9.67 -8.73
N SER A 15 -3.48 -9.77 -8.37
CA SER A 15 -2.40 -9.03 -9.01
C SER A 15 -2.29 -9.27 -10.52
N GLU A 16 -2.59 -10.49 -10.98
CA GLU A 16 -2.61 -10.84 -12.41
C GLU A 16 -3.74 -10.17 -13.21
N TYR A 17 -4.77 -9.64 -12.55
CA TYR A 17 -5.90 -8.95 -13.16
C TYR A 17 -5.82 -7.41 -13.00
N CYS A 18 -4.88 -6.92 -12.20
CA CYS A 18 -4.63 -5.51 -11.97
C CYS A 18 -3.43 -5.06 -12.80
N ASP A 19 -3.67 -4.67 -14.05
CA ASP A 19 -2.63 -4.18 -14.96
C ASP A 19 -2.88 -2.70 -15.33
N SER A 20 -1.98 -2.11 -16.12
CA SER A 20 -2.13 -0.69 -16.53
C SER A 20 -3.27 -0.44 -17.51
N ALA A 21 -3.81 -1.47 -18.17
CA ALA A 21 -4.95 -1.34 -19.05
C ALA A 21 -6.28 -1.44 -18.27
N SER A 22 -6.38 -2.38 -17.32
CA SER A 22 -7.56 -2.53 -16.46
C SER A 22 -7.64 -1.45 -15.39
N CYS A 23 -6.48 -1.03 -14.85
CA CYS A 23 -6.37 -0.06 -13.76
C CYS A 23 -5.33 1.03 -14.09
N PRO A 24 -5.61 1.92 -15.07
CA PRO A 24 -4.69 2.97 -15.51
C PRO A 24 -4.42 4.04 -14.44
N THR A 25 -5.28 4.12 -13.42
CA THR A 25 -5.13 5.00 -12.27
C THR A 25 -5.33 4.23 -10.97
N MET A 26 -4.52 4.54 -9.95
CA MET A 26 -4.79 4.08 -8.60
C MET A 26 -5.98 4.86 -8.01
N SER A 27 -7.13 4.21 -7.88
CA SER A 27 -8.38 4.87 -7.46
C SER A 27 -9.20 4.04 -6.47
N GLY A 28 -10.06 4.74 -5.74
CA GLY A 28 -11.11 4.18 -4.89
C GLY A 28 -12.49 4.44 -5.50
N GLY A 29 -12.68 4.00 -6.73
CA GLY A 29 -13.85 4.32 -7.55
C GLY A 29 -13.75 5.68 -8.26
N ALA A 30 -14.83 6.08 -8.94
CA ALA A 30 -14.83 7.21 -9.87
C ALA A 30 -14.54 8.60 -9.25
N ARG A 31 -14.61 8.73 -7.91
CA ARG A 31 -14.47 10.03 -7.22
C ARG A 31 -13.11 10.27 -6.60
N PHE A 32 -12.30 9.22 -6.41
CA PHE A 32 -11.07 9.32 -5.63
C PHE A 32 -9.89 8.73 -6.40
N GLU A 33 -8.98 9.61 -6.81
CA GLU A 33 -7.67 9.23 -7.35
C GLU A 33 -6.59 9.37 -6.27
N TYR A 34 -5.72 8.38 -6.16
CA TYR A 34 -4.62 8.35 -5.22
C TYR A 34 -3.29 8.61 -5.93
N LEU A 35 -2.72 9.78 -5.67
CA LEU A 35 -1.41 10.17 -6.22
C LEU A 35 -0.28 9.65 -5.34
N TRP A 36 0.83 9.26 -5.96
CA TRP A 36 2.04 8.81 -5.28
C TRP A 36 3.02 9.97 -5.06
N ALA A 37 3.65 9.98 -3.88
CA ALA A 37 4.80 10.81 -3.56
C ALA A 37 5.60 10.15 -2.44
N ASP A 38 6.89 9.98 -2.64
CA ASP A 38 7.83 9.43 -1.64
C ASP A 38 8.80 10.50 -1.11
N GLY A 39 8.88 11.67 -1.78
CA GLY A 39 9.80 12.74 -1.41
C GLY A 39 11.23 12.54 -1.93
N GLU A 40 11.49 11.44 -2.62
CA GLU A 40 12.79 11.09 -3.20
C GLU A 40 12.70 11.10 -4.73
N LYS A 41 12.26 9.99 -5.32
CA LYS A 41 12.07 9.83 -6.77
C LYS A 41 10.84 10.58 -7.26
N TYR A 42 9.75 10.50 -6.49
CA TYR A 42 8.49 11.19 -6.77
C TYR A 42 8.31 12.34 -5.77
N LYS A 43 8.94 13.48 -6.10
CA LYS A 43 8.93 14.70 -5.27
C LYS A 43 7.59 15.42 -5.26
N LYS A 44 6.77 15.24 -6.30
CA LYS A 44 5.42 15.82 -6.41
C LYS A 44 4.39 14.70 -6.50
N PRO A 45 3.15 14.91 -6.00
CA PRO A 45 2.05 13.97 -6.22
C PRO A 45 1.91 13.63 -7.69
N THR A 46 2.10 12.35 -8.04
CA THR A 46 2.15 11.85 -9.41
C THR A 46 1.08 10.79 -9.60
N ALA A 47 0.30 10.89 -10.67
CA ALA A 47 -0.66 9.88 -11.07
C ALA A 47 0.10 8.65 -11.60
N LEU A 48 -0.30 7.47 -11.14
CA LEU A 48 0.30 6.20 -11.54
C LEU A 48 -0.79 5.15 -11.76
N PRO A 49 -0.56 4.18 -12.66
CA PRO A 49 -1.37 2.96 -12.72
C PRO A 49 -1.40 2.26 -11.36
N ALA A 50 -2.54 1.64 -11.04
CA ALA A 50 -2.72 0.94 -9.77
C ALA A 50 -1.62 -0.10 -9.46
N PRO A 51 -1.20 -1.00 -10.39
CA PRO A 51 -0.13 -1.95 -10.09
C PRO A 51 1.20 -1.29 -9.73
N GLN A 52 1.55 -0.21 -10.43
CA GLN A 52 2.78 0.52 -10.15
C GLN A 52 2.71 1.24 -8.80
N TYR A 53 1.56 1.84 -8.48
CA TYR A 53 1.33 2.45 -7.18
C TYR A 53 1.48 1.43 -6.05
N VAL A 54 0.85 0.26 -6.17
CA VAL A 54 0.88 -0.77 -5.14
C VAL A 54 2.29 -1.31 -4.96
N SER A 55 3.03 -1.59 -6.03
CA SER A 55 4.43 -2.00 -5.96
C SER A 55 5.29 -0.98 -5.20
N LEU A 56 5.26 0.30 -5.60
CA LEU A 56 6.02 1.35 -4.90
C LEU A 56 5.62 1.50 -3.43
N LEU A 57 4.33 1.29 -3.12
CA LEU A 57 3.84 1.33 -1.76
C LEU A 57 4.37 0.17 -0.92
N MET A 58 4.32 -1.06 -1.43
CA MET A 58 4.79 -2.23 -0.71
C MET A 58 6.29 -2.12 -0.45
N ASP A 59 7.08 -1.79 -1.47
CA ASP A 59 8.52 -1.56 -1.35
C ASP A 59 8.81 -0.49 -0.29
N TRP A 60 8.11 0.64 -0.33
CA TRP A 60 8.27 1.71 0.65
C TRP A 60 7.94 1.25 2.07
N ILE A 61 6.88 0.47 2.28
CA ILE A 61 6.53 -0.04 3.60
C ILE A 61 7.59 -1.02 4.10
N GLU A 62 8.09 -1.91 3.24
CA GLU A 62 9.17 -2.83 3.58
C GLU A 62 10.43 -2.09 4.03
N THR A 63 10.81 -1.00 3.34
CA THR A 63 11.97 -0.20 3.79
C THR A 63 11.75 0.45 5.15
N GLN A 64 10.51 0.80 5.51
CA GLN A 64 10.20 1.32 6.84
C GLN A 64 10.29 0.21 7.89
N ILE A 65 9.67 -0.95 7.64
CA ILE A 65 9.60 -2.08 8.58
C ILE A 65 10.99 -2.66 8.85
N ASN A 66 11.84 -2.73 7.83
CA ASN A 66 13.21 -3.26 7.94
C ASN A 66 14.20 -2.24 8.52
N ASN A 67 13.79 -1.00 8.78
CA ASN A 67 14.65 0.01 9.36
C ASN A 67 14.61 -0.06 10.89
N GLU A 68 15.66 -0.60 11.50
CA GLU A 68 15.78 -0.78 12.96
C GLU A 68 15.74 0.54 13.76
N SER A 69 16.07 1.68 13.12
CA SER A 69 15.92 2.99 13.78
C SER A 69 14.46 3.44 13.92
N VAL A 70 13.56 2.80 13.16
CA VAL A 70 12.12 3.09 13.12
C VAL A 70 11.32 1.97 13.78
N PHE A 71 11.65 0.71 13.47
CA PHE A 71 11.11 -0.49 14.06
C PHE A 71 12.24 -1.26 14.79
N PRO A 72 12.57 -0.88 16.03
CA PRO A 72 13.63 -1.55 16.78
C PRO A 72 13.30 -3.03 17.02
N VAL A 73 14.32 -3.87 16.92
CA VAL A 73 14.21 -5.33 17.14
C VAL A 73 14.54 -5.75 18.57
N SER A 74 15.14 -4.85 19.36
CA SER A 74 15.45 -5.05 20.78
C SER A 74 14.50 -4.25 21.66
N THR A 75 14.09 -4.84 22.78
CA THR A 75 13.30 -4.17 23.82
C THR A 75 14.04 -3.05 24.54
N ASP A 76 15.38 -3.01 24.42
CA ASP A 76 16.22 -2.00 25.05
C ASP A 76 16.25 -0.67 24.28
N VAL A 77 15.75 -0.67 23.04
CA VAL A 77 15.75 0.50 22.15
C VAL A 77 14.33 1.06 22.05
N PRO A 78 14.07 2.29 22.50
CA PRO A 78 12.75 2.89 22.40
C PRO A 78 12.41 3.26 20.95
N PHE A 79 11.13 3.20 20.60
CA PHE A 79 10.64 3.71 19.32
C PHE A 79 10.88 5.22 19.18
N PRO A 80 11.15 5.74 17.97
CA PRO A 80 11.29 7.16 17.76
C PRO A 80 9.97 7.90 18.01
N LYS A 81 10.04 9.17 18.44
CA LYS A 81 8.84 10.00 18.69
C LYS A 81 7.93 10.15 17.47
N THR A 82 8.48 9.99 16.27
CA THR A 82 7.76 10.05 14.99
C THR A 82 7.01 8.75 14.65
N PHE A 83 7.24 7.66 15.38
CA PHE A 83 6.70 6.34 15.10
C PHE A 83 5.17 6.31 14.97
N PRO A 84 4.37 6.90 15.88
CA PRO A 84 2.90 6.88 15.72
C PRO A 84 2.44 7.58 14.44
N GLY A 85 3.10 8.68 14.07
CA GLY A 85 2.82 9.41 12.82
C GLY A 85 3.15 8.57 11.59
N LEU A 86 4.25 7.84 11.62
CA LEU A 86 4.61 6.92 10.55
C LEU A 86 3.64 5.74 10.44
N CYS A 87 3.26 5.10 11.55
CA CYS A 87 2.26 4.04 11.57
C CYS A 87 0.93 4.50 10.97
N LYS A 88 0.46 5.70 11.32
CA LYS A 88 -0.73 6.30 10.72
C LYS A 88 -0.57 6.47 9.20
N LYS A 89 0.60 6.91 8.73
CA LYS A 89 0.91 7.07 7.31
C LYS A 89 0.90 5.72 6.57
N ILE A 90 1.51 4.68 7.14
CA ILE A 90 1.52 3.32 6.60
C ILE A 90 0.09 2.78 6.49
N LEU A 91 -0.68 2.81 7.59
CA LEU A 91 -2.05 2.31 7.62
C LEU A 91 -2.97 3.05 6.62
N THR A 92 -2.85 4.38 6.54
CA THR A 92 -3.61 5.18 5.58
C THR A 92 -3.31 4.79 4.13
N ARG A 93 -2.05 4.50 3.81
CA ARG A 93 -1.67 4.10 2.46
C ARG A 93 -2.12 2.67 2.15
N LEU A 94 -1.98 1.72 3.08
CA LEU A 94 -2.50 0.36 2.93
C LEU A 94 -4.02 0.33 2.75
N PHE A 95 -4.74 1.20 3.45
CA PHE A 95 -6.18 1.35 3.28
C PHE A 95 -6.58 1.72 1.85
N ARG A 96 -5.76 2.47 1.12
CA ARG A 96 -6.02 2.79 -0.31
C ARG A 96 -5.97 1.54 -1.18
N VAL A 97 -5.06 0.62 -0.90
CA VAL A 97 -4.99 -0.68 -1.59
C VAL A 97 -6.23 -1.50 -1.28
N PHE A 98 -6.62 -1.57 -0.01
CA PHE A 98 -7.86 -2.25 0.40
C PHE A 98 -9.08 -1.71 -0.34
N VAL A 99 -9.27 -0.38 -0.37
CA VAL A 99 -10.39 0.27 -1.08
C VAL A 99 -10.32 -0.01 -2.58
N HIS A 100 -9.15 0.08 -3.20
CA HIS A 100 -8.99 -0.20 -4.62
C HIS A 100 -9.42 -1.64 -4.95
N VAL A 101 -8.93 -2.61 -4.19
CA VAL A 101 -9.29 -4.02 -4.36
C VAL A 101 -10.80 -4.23 -4.16
N TYR A 102 -11.39 -3.65 -3.11
CA TYR A 102 -12.82 -3.80 -2.82
C TYR A 102 -13.72 -3.15 -3.88
N ILE A 103 -13.29 -2.06 -4.52
CA ILE A 103 -14.12 -1.38 -5.52
C ILE A 103 -13.97 -2.00 -6.91
N HIS A 104 -12.75 -2.40 -7.28
CA HIS A 104 -12.44 -2.78 -8.66
C HIS A 104 -12.28 -4.29 -8.86
N HIS A 105 -12.01 -5.05 -7.80
CA HIS A 105 -11.63 -6.47 -7.89
C HIS A 105 -12.45 -7.37 -6.95
N PHE A 106 -13.54 -6.87 -6.36
CA PHE A 106 -14.37 -7.64 -5.42
C PHE A 106 -14.94 -8.92 -6.03
N ASP A 107 -15.44 -8.85 -7.27
CA ASP A 107 -15.97 -10.02 -7.97
C ASP A 107 -14.92 -11.13 -8.10
N ARG A 108 -13.64 -10.77 -8.20
CA ARG A 108 -12.53 -11.73 -8.28
C ARG A 108 -12.23 -12.35 -6.93
N ILE A 109 -12.24 -11.57 -5.85
CA ILE A 109 -12.13 -12.11 -4.48
C ILE A 109 -13.22 -13.14 -4.24
N VAL A 110 -14.47 -12.82 -4.58
CA VAL A 110 -15.61 -13.72 -4.40
C VAL A 110 -15.45 -15.00 -5.25
N ALA A 111 -14.98 -14.88 -6.50
CA ALA A 111 -14.78 -16.02 -7.39
C ALA A 111 -13.72 -17.03 -6.88
N ILE A 112 -12.73 -16.56 -6.11
CA ILE A 112 -11.66 -17.39 -5.55
C ILE A 112 -12.08 -18.02 -4.20
N GLY A 113 -13.22 -17.63 -3.63
CA GLY A 113 -13.69 -18.11 -2.33
C GLY A 113 -12.84 -17.61 -1.15
N ALA A 114 -12.20 -16.46 -1.32
CA ALA A 114 -11.34 -15.81 -0.33
C ALA A 114 -12.13 -15.01 0.72
#